data_AF-A0A7Z9S272-F1
#
_entry.id   AF-A0A7Z9S272-F1
#
_cell.length_a   1.000
_cell.length_b   1.000
_cell.length_c   1.000
_cell.angle_alpha   90.00
_cell.angle_beta   90.00
_cell.angle_gamma   90.00
#
_symmetry.space_group_name_H-M   'P 1'
#
loop_
_entity.id
_entity.type
_entity.pdbx_description
1 polymer ?
#
loop_
_entity_poly.entity_id
_entity_poly.type
_entity_poly.pdbx_seq_one_letter_code
_entity_poly.pdbx_strand_id
1 'polypeptide(L)'
;MGLLQNGKWVDQWYETKAAKGRFVRKESSFRNWITPDGAPGPNGDGGFKAEAGRYHLYVSYACPWAHRTLIFRVLKGLEEMISLSVVNLHMGADGWTFDPGDGVIPDPVNNANFFHQIYTAADPDYSGRVSVPTLWDKKTATIVSNESSEIIRMFNSAFDNIGATP
;
A
#
# COMPACT_ATOMS: atom_id res chain seq x y z
N MET A 1 -11.12 -6.19 -12.13
CA MET A 1 -9.74 -5.91 -11.66
C MET A 1 -8.94 -5.48 -12.87
N GLY A 2 -8.71 -4.18 -12.99
CA GLY A 2 -7.81 -3.61 -13.98
C GLY A 2 -6.36 -3.57 -13.53
N LEU A 3 -5.53 -2.90 -14.33
CA LEU A 3 -4.12 -2.66 -14.11
C LEU A 3 -3.74 -1.31 -14.72
N LEU A 4 -2.62 -0.75 -14.28
CA LEU A 4 -1.99 0.37 -14.95
C LEU A 4 -1.05 -0.15 -16.04
N GLN A 5 -1.09 0.47 -17.21
CA GLN A 5 -0.17 0.25 -18.32
C GLN A 5 0.34 1.62 -18.79
N ASN A 6 1.63 1.89 -18.56
CA ASN A 6 2.27 3.19 -18.80
C ASN A 6 1.47 4.34 -18.19
N GLY A 7 1.12 4.22 -16.91
CA GLY A 7 0.35 5.23 -16.18
C GLY A 7 -1.14 5.31 -16.49
N LYS A 8 -1.65 4.53 -17.46
CA LYS A 8 -3.06 4.55 -17.86
C LYS A 8 -3.81 3.37 -17.30
N TRP A 9 -4.98 3.61 -16.71
CA TRP A 9 -5.84 2.56 -16.20
C TRP A 9 -6.46 1.77 -17.36
N VAL A 10 -6.38 0.44 -17.26
CA VAL A 10 -6.98 -0.50 -18.21
C VAL A 10 -7.76 -1.54 -17.41
N ASP A 11 -9.07 -1.65 -17.65
CA ASP A 11 -9.90 -2.70 -17.05
C ASP A 11 -9.69 -4.06 -17.73
N GLN A 12 -8.53 -4.67 -17.46
CA GLN A 12 -8.14 -5.96 -18.01
C GLN A 12 -7.93 -7.02 -16.93
N TRP A 13 -8.68 -8.11 -17.04
CA TRP A 13 -8.57 -9.27 -16.15
C TRP A 13 -7.25 -10.06 -16.38
N TYR A 14 -6.92 -10.95 -15.45
CA TYR A 14 -5.73 -11.81 -15.56
C TYR A 14 -5.81 -12.73 -16.78
N GLU A 15 -4.72 -12.83 -17.53
CA GLU A 15 -4.58 -13.85 -18.57
C GLU A 15 -4.37 -15.23 -17.94
N THR A 16 -5.41 -16.06 -17.94
CA THR A 16 -5.35 -17.44 -17.45
C THR A 16 -5.22 -18.46 -18.58
N LYS A 17 -5.51 -18.07 -19.83
CA LYS A 17 -5.41 -18.95 -21.02
C LYS A 17 -3.98 -19.44 -21.25
N ALA A 18 -3.01 -18.53 -21.26
CA ALA A 18 -1.60 -18.87 -21.41
C ALA A 18 -1.08 -19.78 -20.28
N ALA A 19 -1.63 -19.64 -19.08
CA ALA A 19 -1.27 -20.41 -17.89
C ALA A 19 -2.07 -21.72 -17.73
N LYS A 20 -2.78 -22.18 -18.77
CA LYS A 20 -3.61 -23.41 -18.75
C LYS A 20 -4.59 -23.44 -17.57
N GLY A 21 -5.21 -22.30 -17.26
CA GLY A 21 -6.17 -22.16 -16.17
C GLY A 21 -5.56 -21.88 -14.80
N ARG A 22 -4.23 -21.86 -14.65
CA ARG A 22 -3.58 -21.45 -13.39
C ARG A 22 -3.71 -19.95 -13.20
N PHE A 23 -4.04 -19.55 -11.97
CA PHE A 23 -3.88 -18.17 -11.54
C PHE A 23 -2.42 -17.95 -11.12
N VAL A 24 -1.68 -17.15 -11.88
CA VAL A 24 -0.31 -16.74 -11.55
C VAL A 24 -0.34 -15.32 -11.03
N ARG A 25 -0.03 -15.14 -9.74
CA ARG A 25 0.02 -13.82 -9.11
C ARG A 25 1.28 -13.09 -9.57
N LYS A 26 1.14 -11.84 -10.02
CA LYS A 26 2.28 -10.95 -10.26
C LYS A 26 2.85 -10.48 -8.92
N GLU A 27 4.17 -10.36 -8.86
CA GLU A 27 4.88 -9.82 -7.70
C GLU A 27 4.58 -8.32 -7.50
N SER A 28 4.72 -7.87 -6.26
CA SER A 28 4.61 -6.45 -5.88
C SER A 28 5.84 -5.67 -6.34
N SER A 29 5.62 -4.49 -6.93
CA SER A 29 6.67 -3.67 -7.55
C SER A 29 7.41 -2.76 -6.57
N PHE A 30 6.74 -2.25 -5.53
CA PHE A 30 7.37 -1.37 -4.54
C PHE A 30 7.79 -2.20 -3.33
N ARG A 31 9.10 -2.25 -3.07
CA ARG A 31 9.74 -3.20 -2.14
C ARG A 31 10.79 -2.52 -1.22
N ASN A 32 10.67 -1.21 -1.02
CA ASN A 32 11.52 -0.48 -0.08
C ASN A 32 11.08 -0.76 1.35
N TRP A 33 11.94 -0.42 2.32
CA TRP A 33 11.74 -0.74 3.73
C TRP A 33 11.87 0.49 4.61
N ILE A 34 10.95 0.60 5.57
CA ILE A 34 11.16 1.51 6.72
C ILE A 34 12.14 0.84 7.67
N THR A 35 13.21 1.55 8.02
CA THR A 35 14.21 1.12 9.00
C THR A 35 14.37 2.18 10.10
N PRO A 36 14.89 1.83 11.29
CA PRO A 36 15.01 2.78 12.40
C PRO A 36 15.85 4.04 12.08
N ASP A 37 16.82 3.92 11.18
CA ASP A 37 17.77 4.97 10.79
C ASP A 37 17.59 5.46 9.34
N GLY A 38 16.80 4.75 8.52
CA GLY A 38 16.62 5.04 7.10
C GLY A 38 17.67 4.36 6.21
N ALA A 39 18.49 3.45 6.73
CA ALA A 39 19.31 2.59 5.88
C ALA A 39 18.43 1.71 4.95
N PRO A 40 18.94 1.25 3.80
CA PRO A 40 18.24 0.29 2.95
C PRO A 40 17.87 -0.99 3.72
N GLY A 41 16.70 -1.54 3.42
CA GLY A 41 16.31 -2.87 3.91
C GLY A 41 16.91 -4.00 3.06
N PRO A 42 16.36 -5.23 3.18
CA PRO A 42 16.77 -6.36 2.35
C PRO A 42 16.59 -6.15 0.84
N ASN A 43 15.65 -5.29 0.45
CA ASN A 43 15.33 -4.94 -0.93
C ASN A 43 15.08 -3.44 -1.06
N GLY A 44 15.15 -2.93 -2.29
CA GLY A 44 14.84 -1.54 -2.61
C GLY A 44 15.90 -0.56 -2.10
N ASP A 45 15.54 0.72 -2.12
CA ASP A 45 16.40 1.82 -1.72
C ASP A 45 16.19 2.21 -0.25
N GLY A 46 17.18 2.90 0.32
CA GLY A 46 17.09 3.52 1.64
C GLY A 46 16.40 4.89 1.62
N GLY A 47 16.45 5.61 2.74
CA GLY A 47 15.87 6.95 2.91
C GLY A 47 14.54 6.97 3.69
N PHE A 48 14.03 5.80 4.07
CA PHE A 48 12.76 5.65 4.79
C PHE A 48 13.01 5.38 6.28
N LYS A 49 13.34 6.45 7.01
CA LYS A 49 13.55 6.37 8.47
C LYS A 49 12.22 6.30 9.21
N ALA A 50 12.10 5.45 10.22
CA ALA A 50 10.95 5.42 11.11
C ALA A 50 10.74 6.78 11.81
N GLU A 51 9.63 7.44 11.49
CA GLU A 51 9.28 8.78 11.95
C GLU A 51 7.76 8.82 12.20
N ALA A 52 7.35 9.25 13.39
CA ALA A 52 5.94 9.41 13.73
C ALA A 52 5.28 10.46 12.83
N GLY A 53 4.12 10.14 12.27
CA GLY A 53 3.36 11.03 11.40
C GLY A 53 3.90 11.16 9.97
N ARG A 54 4.99 10.48 9.59
CA ARG A 54 5.55 10.52 8.22
C ARG A 54 4.79 9.60 7.25
N TYR A 55 4.35 8.44 7.72
CA TYR A 55 3.82 7.39 6.86
C TYR A 55 2.28 7.35 6.85
N HIS A 56 1.74 6.86 5.75
CA HIS A 56 0.30 6.67 5.55
C HIS A 56 0.02 5.29 4.97
N LEU A 57 -1.02 4.62 5.44
CA LEU A 57 -1.38 3.27 5.03
C LEU A 57 -2.72 3.30 4.30
N TYR A 58 -2.75 2.78 3.07
CA TYR A 58 -3.98 2.56 2.32
C TYR A 58 -4.39 1.10 2.36
N VAL A 59 -5.64 0.83 2.72
CA VAL A 59 -6.17 -0.53 2.91
C VAL A 59 -7.58 -0.69 2.33
N SER A 60 -8.03 -1.94 2.24
CA SER A 60 -9.45 -2.30 2.18
C SER A 60 -9.75 -3.26 3.31
N TYR A 61 -10.85 -3.07 4.05
CA TYR A 61 -11.27 -4.01 5.09
C TYR A 61 -11.65 -5.39 4.54
N ALA A 62 -11.99 -5.50 3.25
CA ALA A 62 -12.29 -6.79 2.60
C ALA A 62 -11.03 -7.60 2.23
N CYS A 63 -9.83 -6.98 2.21
CA CYS A 63 -8.62 -7.64 1.70
C CYS A 63 -7.83 -8.31 2.84
N PRO A 64 -7.62 -9.65 2.82
CA PRO A 64 -6.87 -10.33 3.88
C PRO A 64 -5.39 -9.93 3.94
N TRP A 65 -4.81 -9.50 2.82
CA TRP A 65 -3.43 -9.00 2.79
C TRP A 65 -3.31 -7.66 3.50
N ALA A 66 -4.27 -6.76 3.30
CA ALA A 66 -4.32 -5.47 3.98
C ALA A 66 -4.73 -5.61 5.45
N HIS A 67 -5.57 -6.59 5.77
CA HIS A 67 -5.95 -6.87 7.15
C HIS A 67 -4.73 -7.23 8.01
N ARG A 68 -3.73 -7.92 7.48
CA ARG A 68 -2.48 -8.20 8.22
C ARG A 68 -1.79 -6.94 8.70
N THR A 69 -1.74 -5.89 7.88
CA THR A 69 -1.08 -4.63 8.24
C THR A 69 -1.90 -3.84 9.27
N LEU A 70 -3.23 -3.94 9.21
CA LEU A 70 -4.11 -3.37 10.24
C LEU A 70 -3.89 -4.02 11.61
N ILE A 71 -3.80 -5.36 11.65
CA ILE A 71 -3.54 -6.10 12.89
C ILE A 71 -2.21 -5.66 13.49
N PHE A 72 -1.12 -5.63 12.70
CA PHE A 72 0.18 -5.18 13.20
C PHE A 72 0.18 -3.71 13.62
N ARG A 73 -0.55 -2.83 12.92
CA ARG A 73 -0.71 -1.43 13.30
C ARG A 73 -1.30 -1.30 14.71
N VAL A 74 -2.31 -2.10 15.05
CA VAL A 74 -2.92 -2.11 16.39
C VAL A 74 -2.03 -2.80 17.42
N LEU A 75 -1.51 -4.00 17.12
CA LEU A 75 -0.66 -4.75 18.05
C LEU A 75 0.58 -3.97 18.47
N LYS A 76 1.17 -3.21 17.55
CA LYS A 76 2.37 -2.40 17.78
C LYS A 76 2.06 -0.96 18.20
N GLY A 77 0.80 -0.60 18.45
CA GLY A 77 0.43 0.74 18.94
C GLY A 77 0.79 1.88 17.96
N LEU A 78 0.71 1.63 16.65
CA LEU A 78 1.18 2.54 15.60
C LEU A 78 0.09 3.50 15.12
N GLU A 79 -1.07 3.54 15.76
CA GLU A 79 -2.24 4.24 15.24
C GLU A 79 -2.02 5.74 15.09
N GLU A 80 -1.37 6.35 16.07
CA GLU A 80 -1.03 7.78 16.08
C GLU A 80 0.18 8.11 15.19
N MET A 81 1.03 7.12 14.87
CA MET A 81 2.22 7.32 14.04
C MET A 81 1.95 7.13 12.55
N ILE A 82 1.03 6.22 12.21
CA ILE A 82 0.72 5.83 10.83
C ILE A 82 -0.76 6.09 10.58
N SER A 83 -1.01 7.19 9.87
CA SER A 83 -2.35 7.55 9.39
C SER A 83 -2.90 6.52 8.40
N LEU A 84 -4.23 6.46 8.26
CA LEU A 84 -4.93 5.41 7.53
C LEU A 84 -5.99 6.00 6.59
N SER A 85 -6.10 5.44 5.39
CA SER A 85 -7.25 5.60 4.50
C SER A 85 -7.75 4.23 4.04
N VAL A 86 -9.07 4.12 3.84
CA VAL A 86 -9.76 2.86 3.58
C VAL A 86 -10.58 3.04 2.31
N VAL A 87 -10.24 2.27 1.28
CA VAL A 87 -10.98 2.27 0.00
C VAL A 87 -12.34 1.59 0.17
N ASN A 88 -13.26 1.92 -0.74
CA ASN A 88 -14.58 1.31 -0.82
C ASN A 88 -14.49 -0.23 -0.99
N LEU A 89 -15.41 -0.96 -0.36
CA LEU A 89 -15.49 -2.43 -0.45
C LEU A 89 -15.84 -2.90 -1.87
N HIS A 90 -16.56 -2.07 -2.63
CA HIS A 90 -16.90 -2.36 -4.01
C HIS A 90 -15.75 -2.03 -4.94
N MET A 91 -15.20 -3.06 -5.59
CA MET A 91 -14.14 -2.91 -6.60
C MET A 91 -14.72 -3.12 -8.00
N GLY A 92 -15.06 -2.00 -8.66
CA GLY A 92 -15.68 -1.96 -9.99
C GLY A 92 -14.68 -1.90 -11.15
N ALA A 93 -15.11 -1.29 -12.25
CA ALA A 93 -14.31 -1.11 -13.46
C ALA A 93 -13.07 -0.22 -13.23
N ASP A 94 -13.17 0.78 -12.35
CA ASP A 94 -12.07 1.67 -11.97
C ASP A 94 -11.16 1.09 -10.87
N GLY A 95 -11.40 -0.16 -10.48
CA GLY A 95 -10.67 -0.80 -9.39
C GLY A 95 -11.14 -0.30 -8.03
N TRP A 96 -10.20 -0.08 -7.12
CA TRP A 96 -10.51 0.43 -5.77
C TRP A 96 -10.73 1.94 -5.84
N THR A 97 -11.79 2.43 -5.18
CA THR A 97 -12.15 3.86 -5.16
C THR A 97 -12.25 4.37 -3.73
N PHE A 98 -12.28 5.70 -3.58
CA PHE A 98 -12.60 6.38 -2.32
C PHE A 98 -14.04 6.93 -2.33
N ASP A 99 -14.92 6.38 -3.17
CA ASP A 99 -16.33 6.76 -3.18
C ASP A 99 -16.97 6.53 -1.82
N PRO A 100 -17.89 7.41 -1.37
CA PRO A 100 -18.56 7.25 -0.09
C PRO A 100 -19.19 5.87 0.06
N GLY A 101 -19.00 5.27 1.24
CA GLY A 101 -19.49 3.94 1.57
C GLY A 101 -19.23 3.62 3.03
N ASP A 102 -19.81 2.52 3.51
CA ASP A 102 -19.61 2.09 4.89
C ASP A 102 -18.13 1.76 5.17
N GLY A 103 -17.60 2.29 6.27
CA GLY A 103 -16.20 2.13 6.68
C GLY A 103 -15.15 2.80 5.78
N VAL A 104 -15.55 3.53 4.73
CA VAL A 104 -14.62 4.27 3.87
C VAL A 104 -14.01 5.43 4.65
N ILE A 105 -12.68 5.53 4.57
CA ILE A 105 -11.92 6.68 5.07
C ILE A 105 -11.26 7.30 3.83
N PRO A 106 -11.66 8.52 3.41
CA PRO A 106 -11.15 9.15 2.20
C PRO A 106 -9.64 9.39 2.30
N ASP A 107 -9.01 9.77 1.20
CA ASP A 107 -7.58 10.08 1.14
C ASP A 107 -7.30 11.57 1.42
N PRO A 108 -6.81 11.96 2.61
CA PRO A 108 -6.44 13.34 2.90
C PRO A 108 -5.03 13.69 2.42
N VAL A 109 -4.26 12.72 1.92
CA VAL A 109 -2.84 12.89 1.56
C VAL A 109 -2.69 13.30 0.11
N ASN A 110 -3.26 12.52 -0.82
CA ASN A 110 -3.18 12.81 -2.26
C ASN A 110 -4.51 13.33 -2.82
N ASN A 111 -5.59 13.33 -2.04
CA ASN A 111 -6.94 13.70 -2.48
C ASN A 111 -7.40 12.88 -3.70
N ALA A 112 -7.02 11.61 -3.75
CA ALA A 112 -7.39 10.70 -4.83
C ALA A 112 -8.88 10.30 -4.75
N ASN A 113 -9.52 10.22 -5.90
CA ASN A 113 -10.84 9.59 -6.04
C ASN A 113 -10.70 8.09 -6.34
N PHE A 114 -9.68 7.73 -7.11
CA PHE A 114 -9.40 6.36 -7.52
C PHE A 114 -8.04 5.91 -7.00
N PHE A 115 -7.95 4.70 -6.47
CA PHE A 115 -6.74 4.23 -5.81
C PHE A 115 -5.55 4.08 -6.76
N HIS A 116 -5.78 3.84 -8.05
CA HIS A 116 -4.71 3.81 -9.04
C HIS A 116 -3.99 5.16 -9.19
N GLN A 117 -4.63 6.27 -8.80
CA GLN A 117 -4.02 7.59 -8.81
C GLN A 117 -2.85 7.70 -7.82
N ILE A 118 -2.89 6.94 -6.71
CA ILE A 118 -1.79 6.84 -5.75
C ILE A 118 -0.54 6.25 -6.40
N TYR A 119 -0.73 5.24 -7.27
CA TYR A 119 0.37 4.61 -7.99
C TYR A 119 0.95 5.54 -9.05
N THR A 120 0.10 6.23 -9.83
CA THR A 120 0.57 7.21 -10.82
C THR A 120 1.19 8.46 -10.18
N ALA A 121 0.83 8.78 -8.94
CA ALA A 121 1.49 9.84 -8.18
C ALA A 121 2.91 9.45 -7.76
N ALA A 122 3.14 8.17 -7.41
CA ALA A 122 4.47 7.67 -7.09
C ALA A 122 5.34 7.45 -8.34
N ASP A 123 4.75 6.96 -9.42
CA ASP A 123 5.42 6.68 -10.70
C ASP A 123 4.42 6.90 -11.86
N PRO A 124 4.55 8.02 -12.61
CA PRO A 124 3.66 8.37 -13.71
C PRO A 124 3.61 7.32 -14.83
N ASP A 125 4.65 6.50 -14.98
CA ASP A 125 4.76 5.49 -16.04
C ASP A 125 4.51 4.07 -15.52
N TYR A 126 4.01 3.93 -14.28
CA TYR A 126 3.82 2.64 -13.62
C TYR A 126 3.01 1.66 -14.49
N SER A 127 3.53 0.44 -14.58
CA SER A 127 2.89 -0.68 -15.28
C SER A 127 2.77 -1.86 -14.34
N GLY A 128 1.56 -2.14 -13.86
CA GLY A 128 1.35 -3.19 -12.88
C GLY A 128 -0.04 -3.19 -12.27
N ARG A 129 -0.25 -4.14 -11.35
CA ARG A 129 -1.48 -4.20 -10.56
C ARG A 129 -1.45 -3.10 -9.49
N VAL A 130 -2.63 -2.56 -9.21
CA VAL A 130 -2.89 -1.60 -8.13
C VAL A 130 -3.50 -2.39 -6.98
N SER A 131 -2.82 -2.44 -5.83
CA SER A 131 -3.14 -3.40 -4.77
C SER A 131 -3.08 -2.79 -3.38
N VAL A 132 -4.01 -3.18 -2.52
CA VAL A 132 -3.91 -2.95 -1.07
C VAL A 132 -3.24 -4.16 -0.38
N PRO A 133 -2.44 -3.95 0.68
CA PRO A 133 -2.11 -2.66 1.29
C PRO A 133 -1.04 -1.91 0.49
N THR A 134 -1.02 -0.58 0.63
CA THR A 134 0.07 0.28 0.13
C THR A 134 0.53 1.20 1.26
N LEU A 135 1.82 1.16 1.56
CA LEU A 135 2.48 2.02 2.54
C LEU A 135 3.14 3.19 1.81
N TRP A 136 2.69 4.40 2.15
CA TRP A 136 3.06 5.65 1.50
C TRP A 136 3.94 6.51 2.40
N ASP A 137 4.96 7.14 1.81
CA ASP A 137 5.77 8.16 2.46
C ASP A 137 5.30 9.55 2.07
N LYS A 138 4.76 10.30 3.03
CA LYS A 138 4.29 11.67 2.80
C LYS A 138 5.44 12.65 2.56
N LYS A 139 6.66 12.32 2.99
CA LYS A 139 7.82 13.22 2.87
C LYS A 139 8.38 13.23 1.46
N THR A 140 8.51 12.05 0.84
CA THR A 140 9.04 11.90 -0.52
C THR A 140 7.95 11.74 -1.58
N ALA A 141 6.67 11.75 -1.16
CA ALA A 141 5.50 11.59 -2.02
C ALA A 141 5.60 10.34 -2.92
N THR A 142 5.93 9.19 -2.32
CA THR A 142 6.05 7.93 -3.06
C THR A 142 5.60 6.73 -2.23
N ILE A 143 5.46 5.59 -2.90
CA ILE A 143 5.14 4.31 -2.27
C ILE A 143 6.43 3.70 -1.71
N VAL A 144 6.43 3.39 -0.42
CA VAL A 144 7.50 2.61 0.23
C VAL A 144 7.36 1.14 -0.16
N SER A 145 6.18 0.56 0.09
CA SER A 145 5.92 -0.85 -0.19
C SER A 145 4.45 -1.13 -0.46
N ASN A 146 4.19 -2.06 -1.38
CA ASN A 146 2.87 -2.68 -1.55
C ASN A 146 2.93 -4.20 -1.32
N GLU A 147 3.89 -4.66 -0.53
CA GLU A 147 4.03 -6.06 -0.12
C GLU A 147 3.66 -6.23 1.36
N SER A 148 2.45 -6.75 1.60
CA SER A 148 1.90 -6.93 2.96
C SER A 148 2.82 -7.69 3.92
N SER A 149 3.54 -8.70 3.44
CA SER A 149 4.39 -9.54 4.28
C SER A 149 5.66 -8.80 4.73
N GLU A 150 6.13 -7.83 3.96
CA GLU A 150 7.25 -6.97 4.33
C GLU A 150 6.77 -5.84 5.24
N ILE A 151 5.62 -5.22 4.93
CA ILE A 151 5.04 -4.14 5.75
C ILE A 151 4.85 -4.59 7.21
N ILE A 152 4.31 -5.79 7.46
CA ILE A 152 4.15 -6.27 8.84
C ILE A 152 5.48 -6.46 9.56
N ARG A 153 6.56 -6.81 8.85
CA ARG A 153 7.90 -6.95 9.45
C ARG A 153 8.49 -5.58 9.79
N MET A 154 8.27 -4.58 8.94
CA MET A 154 8.63 -3.20 9.24
C MET A 154 7.88 -2.70 10.48
N PHE A 155 6.55 -2.90 10.55
CA PHE A 155 5.75 -2.49 11.71
C PHE A 155 6.17 -3.21 12.99
N ASN A 156 6.62 -4.47 12.89
CA ASN A 156 7.03 -5.25 14.04
C ASN A 156 8.25 -4.68 14.79
N SER A 157 9.16 -3.96 14.12
CA SER A 157 10.41 -3.52 14.76
C SER A 157 10.95 -2.15 14.39
N ALA A 158 10.58 -1.58 13.23
CA ALA A 158 11.19 -0.32 12.77
C ALA A 158 10.87 0.87 13.70
N PHE A 159 9.74 0.81 14.39
CA PHE A 159 9.21 1.88 15.23
C PHE A 159 9.47 1.69 16.74
N ASP A 160 10.15 0.61 17.16
CA ASP A 160 10.36 0.28 18.57
C ASP A 160 11.06 1.41 19.33
N ASN A 161 12.05 2.05 18.71
CA ASN A 161 12.82 3.14 19.33
C ASN A 161 12.05 4.47 19.44
N ILE A 162 10.84 4.56 18.88
CA ILE A 162 10.04 5.78 18.89
C ILE A 162 8.64 5.58 19.50
N GLY A 163 8.42 4.49 20.23
CA GLY A 163 7.24 4.30 21.07
C GLY A 163 6.25 3.24 20.60
N ALA A 164 6.62 2.37 19.66
CA ALA A 164 5.81 1.19 19.35
C ALA A 164 5.73 0.24 20.55
N THR A 165 4.59 -0.44 20.70
CA THR A 165 4.40 -1.46 21.75
C THR A 165 5.38 -2.61 21.55
N PRO A 166 6.12 -3.07 22.59
CA PRO A 166 7.10 -4.15 22.49
C PRO A 166 6.55 -5.43 21.85
#